data_AF-W1X9L6-F1
#
_entry.id   AF-W1X9L6-F1
#
_cell.length_a   1.000
_cell.length_b   1.000
_cell.length_c   1.000
_cell.angle_alpha   90.00
_cell.angle_beta   90.00
_cell.angle_gamma   90.00
#
_symmetry.space_group_name_H-M   'P 1'
#
loop_
_entity.id
_entity.type
_entity.pdbx_description
1 polymer ?
#
loop_
_entity_poly.entity_id
_entity_poly.type
_entity_poly.pdbx_seq_one_letter_code
_entity_poly.pdbx_strand_id
1 'polypeptide(L)' 'KTVKIFVLDEADQMLFMGFKNEVEKIMEQMSKKKQMLCFSATMDSAVKKLAYRYMNDPAIISVKKEEV' A
#
# COMPACT_ATOMS: atom_id res chain seq x y z
N LYS A 1 7.80 -0.95 -18.98
CA LYS A 1 7.49 -1.08 -17.53
C LYS A 1 7.29 -2.57 -17.23
N THR A 2 8.24 -3.24 -16.58
CA THR A 2 8.33 -4.72 -16.47
C THR A 2 8.00 -5.29 -15.08
N VAL A 3 7.88 -4.44 -14.06
CA VAL A 3 7.56 -4.86 -12.69
C VAL A 3 6.16 -5.47 -12.63
N LYS A 4 6.08 -6.73 -12.19
CA LYS A 4 4.84 -7.50 -12.05
C LYS A 4 4.23 -7.42 -10.64
N ILE A 5 5.07 -7.28 -9.62
CA ILE A 5 4.67 -7.28 -8.22
C ILE A 5 5.29 -6.06 -7.52
N PHE A 6 4.48 -5.35 -6.74
CA PHE A 6 4.90 -4.24 -5.89
C PHE A 6 4.47 -4.51 -4.45
N VAL A 7 5.39 -4.36 -3.50
CA VAL A 7 5.12 -4.51 -2.08
C VAL A 7 5.40 -3.18 -1.41
N LEU A 8 4.41 -2.70 -0.66
CA LEU A 8 4.51 -1.52 0.17
C LEU A 8 4.42 -1.96 1.64
N ASP A 9 5.55 -1.91 2.34
CA ASP A 9 5.63 -2.32 3.75
C ASP A 9 5.62 -1.10 4.68
N GLU A 10 5.09 -1.24 5.88
CA GLU A 10 4.89 -0.14 6.86
C GLU A 10 4.27 1.13 6.23
N ALA A 11 3.18 0.94 5.47
CA ALA A 11 2.59 2.02 4.67
C ALA A 11 2.12 3.22 5.51
N ASP A 12 1.66 3.01 6.74
CA ASP A 12 1.34 4.09 7.67
C ASP A 12 2.57 4.92 8.05
N GLN A 13 3.70 4.28 8.37
CA GLN A 13 4.96 4.97 8.70
C GLN A 13 5.50 5.76 7.51
N MET A 14 5.51 5.17 6.30
CA MET A 14 5.97 5.90 5.12
C MET A 14 5.15 7.16 4.83
N LEU A 15 3.82 7.08 5.00
CA LEU A 15 2.96 8.25 4.81
C LEU A 15 3.16 9.28 5.93
N PHE A 16 3.36 8.83 7.18
CA PHE A 16 3.70 9.70 8.30
C PHE A 16 5.02 10.47 8.08
N MET A 17 6.03 9.81 7.52
CA MET A 17 7.32 10.42 7.17
C MET A 17 7.24 11.37 5.96
N GLY A 18 6.08 11.49 5.31
CA GLY A 18 5.88 12.39 4.18
C GLY A 18 6.26 11.82 2.81
N PHE A 19 6.57 10.52 2.70
CA PHE A 19 6.99 9.86 1.44
C PHE A 19 5.85 9.62 0.45
N LYS A 20 4.66 10.17 0.69
CA LYS A 20 3.49 9.97 -0.17
C LYS A 20 3.80 10.24 -1.64
N ASN A 21 4.41 11.38 -1.94
CA ASN A 21 4.66 11.80 -3.31
C ASN A 21 5.66 10.89 -4.02
N GLU A 22 6.69 10.43 -3.30
CA GLU A 22 7.72 9.52 -3.78
C GLU A 22 7.12 8.14 -4.09
N VAL A 23 6.27 7.62 -3.20
CA VAL A 23 5.56 6.36 -3.40
C VAL A 23 4.62 6.45 -4.61
N GLU A 24 3.87 7.54 -4.76
CA GLU A 24 3.00 7.76 -5.94
C GLU A 24 3.82 7.81 -7.24
N LYS A 25 4.93 8.56 -7.27
CA LYS A 25 5.84 8.62 -8.44
C LYS A 25 6.37 7.24 -8.82
N ILE A 26 6.79 6.42 -7.85
CA ILE A 26 7.27 5.06 -8.11
C ILE A 26 6.15 4.20 -8.73
N MET A 27 4.95 4.25 -8.18
CA MET A 27 3.80 3.48 -8.69
C MET A 27 3.35 3.92 -10.08
N GLU A 28 3.45 5.21 -10.40
CA GLU A 28 3.19 5.75 -11.73
C GLU A 28 4.16 5.22 -12.78
N GLN A 29 5.40 4.91 -12.40
CA GLN A 29 6.39 4.29 -13.29
C GLN A 29 6.15 2.79 -13.52
N MET A 30 5.18 2.17 -12.85
CA MET A 30 4.89 0.75 -12.99
C MET A 30 3.74 0.47 -13.96
N SER A 31 3.62 -0.79 -14.39
CA SER A 31 2.49 -1.23 -15.21
C SER A 31 1.17 -1.10 -14.43
N LYS A 32 0.07 -0.83 -15.13
CA LYS A 32 -1.28 -0.91 -14.53
C LYS A 32 -1.65 -2.35 -14.17
N LYS A 33 -1.16 -3.33 -14.94
CA LYS A 33 -1.37 -4.78 -14.70
C LYS A 33 -0.32 -5.33 -13.74
N LYS A 34 -0.18 -4.73 -12.55
CA LYS A 34 0.70 -5.20 -11.49
C LYS A 34 -0.12 -5.73 -10.31
N GLN A 35 0.39 -6.74 -9.62
CA GLN A 35 -0.10 -7.10 -8.31
C GLN A 35 0.52 -6.17 -7.28
N MET A 36 -0.29 -5.64 -6.36
CA MET A 36 0.17 -4.80 -5.27
C MET A 36 -0.19 -5.44 -3.93
N LEU A 37 0.78 -5.47 -3.02
CA LEU A 37 0.58 -5.84 -1.62
C LEU A 37 0.89 -4.61 -0.76
N CYS A 38 0.04 -4.32 0.23
CA CYS A 38 0.23 -3.22 1.18
C CYS A 38 0.12 -3.79 2.59
N PHE A 39 1.16 -3.60 3.37
CA PHE A 39 1.24 -3.97 4.76
C PHE A 39 1.33 -2.70 5.60
N SER A 40 0.54 -2.65 6.66
CA SER A 40 0.55 -1.53 7.59
C SER A 40 -0.11 -1.96 8.90
N ALA A 41 0.38 -1.41 10.02
CA ALA A 41 -0.16 -1.67 11.34
C ALA A 41 -1.50 -0.94 11.56
N THR A 42 -1.69 0.22 10.90
CA THR A 42 -2.87 1.06 11.05
C THR A 42 -3.53 1.41 9.72
N MET A 43 -4.86 1.29 9.65
CA MET A 43 -5.66 1.65 8.46
C MET A 43 -6.30 3.03 8.59
N ASP A 44 -5.47 4.06 8.65
CA ASP A 44 -5.92 5.45 8.64
C ASP A 44 -6.51 5.86 7.26
N SER A 45 -7.02 7.09 7.18
CA SER A 45 -7.63 7.58 5.94
C SER A 45 -6.63 7.72 4.78
N ALA A 46 -5.34 7.93 5.08
CA ALA A 46 -4.31 8.13 4.07
C ALA A 46 -3.91 6.80 3.43
N VAL A 47 -3.67 5.76 4.24
CA VAL A 47 -3.37 4.40 3.78
C VAL A 47 -4.56 3.83 3.00
N LYS A 48 -5.80 4.03 3.48
CA LYS A 48 -7.01 3.61 2.75
C LYS A 48 -7.10 4.26 1.37
N LYS A 49 -6.90 5.58 1.29
CA LYS A 49 -6.93 6.31 0.00
C LYS A 49 -5.84 5.81 -0.97
N LEU A 50 -4.65 5.51 -0.45
CA LEU A 50 -3.56 4.94 -1.25
C LEU A 50 -3.96 3.57 -1.81
N ALA A 51 -4.45 2.66 -0.95
CA ALA A 51 -4.88 1.32 -1.35
C ALA A 51 -6.00 1.38 -2.41
N TYR A 52 -7.07 2.13 -2.17
CA TYR A 52 -8.19 2.25 -3.12
C TYR A 52 -7.81 2.85 -4.47
N ARG A 53 -6.77 3.70 -4.52
CA ARG A 53 -6.32 4.33 -5.76
C ARG A 53 -5.49 3.38 -6.63
N TYR A 54 -4.63 2.57 -6.02
CA TYR A 54 -3.60 1.82 -6.74
C TYR A 54 -3.80 0.31 -6.78
N MET A 55 -4.70 -0.23 -5.95
CA MET A 55 -5.07 -1.63 -5.97
C MET A 55 -6.35 -1.85 -6.76
N ASN A 56 -6.46 -3.02 -7.39
CA ASN A 56 -7.64 -3.46 -8.11
C ASN A 56 -8.30 -4.58 -7.34
N ASP A 57 -9.47 -4.31 -6.73
CA ASP A 57 -10.25 -5.25 -5.92
C ASP A 57 -9.39 -6.04 -4.89
N PRO A 58 -8.75 -5.34 -3.93
CA PRO A 58 -7.82 -5.98 -3.01
C PRO A 58 -8.56 -6.85 -1.98
N ALA A 59 -8.00 -8.02 -1.69
CA ALA A 59 -8.34 -8.75 -0.47
C ALA A 59 -7.87 -7.95 0.75
N ILE A 60 -8.77 -7.70 1.71
CA ILE A 60 -8.45 -7.01 2.96
C ILE A 60 -8.36 -8.06 4.07
N ILE A 61 -7.17 -8.21 4.64
CA ILE A 61 -6.90 -9.13 5.74
C ILE A 61 -6.46 -8.29 6.94
N SER A 62 -7.12 -8.50 8.08
CA SER A 62 -6.75 -7.86 9.35
C SER A 62 -6.48 -8.93 10.39
N VAL A 63 -5.32 -8.83 11.03
CA VAL A 63 -4.93 -9.70 12.14
C VAL A 63 -5.06 -8.88 13.42
N LYS A 64 -5.81 -9.39 14.40
CA LYS A 64 -5.83 -8.85 15.75
C LYS A 64 -4.82 -9.63 16.58
N LYS A 65 -4.16 -8.96 17.53
CA LYS A 65 -3.42 -9.71 18.57
C LYS A 65 -4.43 -10.55 19.34
N GLU A 66 -4.14 -11.85 19.49
CA GLU A 66 -4.77 -12.64 20.52
C GLU A 66 -4.34 -12.05 21.87
N GLU A 67 -5.32 -11.69 22.70
CA GLU A 67 -5.06 -11.40 24.10
C GLU A 67 -4.72 -12.75 24.77
N VAL A 68 -3.49 -12.85 25.27
CA VAL A 68 -3.01 -13.99 26.05
C VAL A 68 -3.36 -13.77 27.51
#